data_AF-A0A7Y0KBH0-F1
#
_entry.id   AF-A0A7Y0KBH0-F1
#
_cell.length_a   1.000
_cell.length_b   1.000
_cell.length_c   1.000
_cell.angle_alpha   90.00
_cell.angle_beta   90.00
_cell.angle_gamma   90.00
#
_symmetry.space_group_name_H-M   'P 1'
#
loop_
_entity.id
_entity.type
_entity.pdbx_description
1 polymer ?
#
loop_
_entity_poly.entity_id
_entity_poly.type
_entity_poly.pdbx_seq_one_letter_code
_entity_poly.pdbx_strand_id
1 'polypeptide(L)'
;MGSKYFINSLLKTYSIILIAAVTLFALLVSYNTSQDKQRTAIDSVERVANQLENIVTYNEKKLDKVVANLMANSEMVTSIYQYFELEPAAYLQKSLSEQKNNTFLYLPRIVTEMYYMDDDIESVSISLNDYKEIYYSTKKNKGGKKYSHVPI
;
A
#
# COMPACT_ATOMS: atom_id res chain seq x y z
N MET A 1 -43.02 48.50 -9.44
CA MET A 1 -41.77 47.72 -9.67
C MET A 1 -41.07 47.55 -8.32
N GLY A 2 -41.12 46.38 -7.65
CA GLY A 2 -40.57 46.31 -6.29
C GLY A 2 -40.36 44.95 -5.62
N SER A 3 -40.80 43.81 -6.19
CA SER A 3 -40.65 42.50 -5.51
C SER A 3 -39.41 41.70 -5.90
N LYS A 4 -38.73 42.03 -7.01
CA LYS A 4 -37.54 41.29 -7.48
C LYS A 4 -36.26 41.57 -6.68
N TYR A 5 -36.20 42.68 -5.93
CA TYR A 5 -35.00 43.06 -5.17
C TYR A 5 -34.89 42.34 -3.82
N PHE A 6 -36.02 41.94 -3.22
CA PHE A 6 -36.02 41.25 -1.92
C PHE A 6 -35.61 39.77 -2.04
N ILE A 7 -36.08 39.06 -3.07
CA ILE A 7 -35.77 37.63 -3.26
C ILE A 7 -34.29 37.42 -3.57
N ASN A 8 -33.69 38.29 -4.40
CA ASN A 8 -32.29 38.19 -4.78
C ASN A 8 -31.33 38.58 -3.64
N SER A 9 -31.77 39.46 -2.73
CA SER A 9 -31.00 39.82 -1.54
C SER A 9 -31.03 38.72 -0.48
N LEU A 10 -32.17 38.01 -0.31
CA LEU A 10 -32.22 36.84 0.56
C LEU A 10 -31.29 35.74 0.03
N LEU A 11 -31.38 35.41 -1.27
CA LEU A 11 -30.61 34.32 -1.87
C LEU A 11 -29.09 34.51 -1.74
N LYS A 12 -28.60 35.75 -1.89
CA LYS A 12 -27.18 36.08 -1.70
C LYS A 12 -26.71 35.88 -0.26
N THR A 13 -27.49 36.32 0.73
CA THR A 13 -27.11 36.16 2.15
C THR A 13 -27.06 34.69 2.55
N TYR A 14 -28.04 33.88 2.14
CA TYR A 14 -28.02 32.44 2.38
C TYR A 14 -26.86 31.74 1.68
N SER A 15 -26.50 32.16 0.47
CA SER A 15 -25.35 31.59 -0.26
C SER A 15 -24.02 31.89 0.44
N ILE A 16 -23.86 33.11 0.98
CA ILE A 16 -22.65 33.49 1.74
C ILE A 16 -22.54 32.66 3.02
N ILE A 17 -23.65 32.47 3.75
CA ILE A 17 -23.68 31.64 4.97
C ILE A 17 -23.35 30.18 4.64
N LEU A 18 -23.87 29.64 3.53
CA LEU A 18 -23.64 28.26 3.11
C LEU A 18 -22.17 28.03 2.69
N ILE A 19 -21.57 28.95 1.95
CA ILE A 19 -20.13 28.88 1.59
C ILE A 19 -19.25 28.96 2.84
N ALA A 20 -19.57 29.84 3.79
CA ALA A 20 -18.84 29.95 5.04
C ALA A 20 -18.93 28.65 5.87
N ALA A 21 -20.13 28.05 5.95
CA ALA A 21 -20.35 26.79 6.66
C ALA A 21 -19.59 25.61 6.03
N VAL A 22 -19.64 25.47 4.70
CA VAL A 22 -18.90 24.41 3.99
C VAL A 22 -17.39 24.57 4.12
N THR A 23 -16.89 25.81 4.09
CA THR A 23 -15.45 26.10 4.26
C THR A 23 -14.99 25.78 5.69
N LEU A 24 -15.77 26.13 6.71
CA LEU A 24 -15.50 25.75 8.09
C LEU A 24 -15.53 24.23 8.27
N PHE A 25 -16.48 23.54 7.64
CA PHE A 25 -16.55 22.09 7.66
C PHE A 25 -15.34 21.45 6.97
N ALA A 26 -14.91 21.99 5.83
CA ALA A 26 -13.74 21.54 5.10
C ALA A 26 -12.44 21.75 5.91
N LEU A 27 -12.32 22.86 6.64
CA LEU A 27 -11.20 23.12 7.53
C LEU A 27 -11.19 22.19 8.76
N LEU A 28 -12.36 21.90 9.35
CA LEU A 28 -12.50 20.93 10.44
C LEU A 28 -12.16 19.50 9.99
N VAL A 29 -12.60 19.10 8.79
CA VAL A 29 -12.25 17.81 8.18
C VAL A 29 -10.76 17.76 7.83
N SER A 30 -10.19 18.85 7.31
CA SER A 30 -8.75 18.95 6.99
C SER A 30 -7.87 18.92 8.24
N TYR A 31 -8.37 19.39 9.39
CA TYR A 31 -7.66 19.28 10.67
C TYR A 31 -7.71 17.86 11.23
N ASN A 32 -8.76 17.09 10.91
CA ASN A 32 -8.93 15.70 11.34
C ASN A 32 -8.36 14.65 10.36
N THR A 33 -7.85 15.05 9.19
CA THR A 33 -7.34 14.11 8.17
C THR A 33 -5.82 13.98 8.15
N SER A 34 -5.15 14.37 9.23
CA SER A 34 -3.71 14.12 9.36
C SER A 34 -3.36 14.12 10.83
N GLN A 35 -3.54 12.97 11.50
CA GLN A 35 -2.83 12.52 12.73
C GLN A 35 -3.29 11.14 13.24
N ASP A 36 -4.19 10.42 12.55
CA ASP A 36 -4.60 9.05 12.98
C ASP A 36 -3.80 7.90 12.37
N LYS A 37 -2.53 8.12 11.97
CA LYS A 37 -1.66 7.04 11.46
C LYS A 37 -0.25 6.99 12.05
N GLN A 38 0.00 7.63 13.19
CA GLN A 38 1.32 7.55 13.84
C GLN A 38 1.33 6.80 15.18
N ARG A 39 0.19 6.31 15.67
CA ARG A 39 0.11 5.51 16.92
C ARG A 39 -0.10 4.02 16.71
N THR A 40 -0.09 3.56 15.46
CA THR A 40 -0.22 2.14 15.10
C THR A 40 1.01 1.67 14.32
N ALA A 41 2.21 2.02 14.79
CA ALA A 41 3.46 1.60 14.14
C ALA A 41 4.24 0.56 14.95
N ILE A 42 4.09 0.54 16.29
CA ILE A 42 4.82 -0.40 17.14
C ILE A 42 4.04 -1.71 17.29
N ASP A 43 2.71 -1.65 17.54
CA ASP A 43 1.85 -2.85 17.59
C ASP A 43 1.57 -3.47 16.21
N SER A 44 1.69 -2.70 15.12
CA SER A 44 1.46 -3.19 13.76
C SER A 44 2.65 -3.96 13.21
N VAL A 45 3.89 -3.62 13.58
CA VAL A 45 5.08 -4.34 13.11
C VAL A 45 5.07 -5.77 13.64
N GLU A 46 4.72 -5.96 14.91
CA GLU A 46 4.60 -7.29 15.52
C GLU A 46 3.38 -8.07 14.98
N ARG A 47 2.26 -7.38 14.72
CA ARG A 47 1.09 -8.03 14.10
C ARG A 47 1.36 -8.44 12.65
N VAL A 48 2.03 -7.61 11.87
CA VAL A 48 2.37 -7.92 10.48
C VAL A 48 3.50 -8.94 10.39
N ALA A 49 4.47 -8.91 11.31
CA ALA A 49 5.47 -9.98 11.48
C ALA A 49 4.82 -11.37 11.54
N ASN A 50 3.81 -11.51 12.40
CA ASN A 50 3.07 -12.76 12.58
C ASN A 50 2.14 -13.09 11.39
N GLN A 51 1.80 -12.12 10.54
CA GLN A 51 0.98 -12.33 9.34
C GLN A 51 1.79 -12.71 8.08
N LEU A 52 3.12 -12.59 8.15
CA LEU A 52 4.09 -12.85 7.08
C LEU A 52 4.78 -14.22 7.24
N GLU A 53 4.19 -15.14 8.01
CA GLU A 53 4.82 -16.38 8.49
C GLU A 53 5.25 -17.37 7.37
N ASN A 54 4.75 -17.19 6.14
CA ASN A 54 4.92 -18.14 5.02
C ASN A 54 5.70 -17.56 3.83
N ILE A 55 6.73 -16.76 4.11
CA ILE A 55 7.49 -16.08 3.05
C ILE A 55 8.66 -16.97 2.62
N VAL A 56 8.58 -17.47 1.37
CA VAL A 56 9.69 -17.91 0.51
C VAL A 56 10.48 -19.15 0.97
N THR A 57 10.38 -20.25 0.23
CA THR A 57 11.24 -21.44 0.38
C THR A 57 12.63 -21.17 -0.21
N TYR A 58 13.51 -20.53 0.55
CA TYR A 58 14.92 -20.37 0.20
C TYR A 58 15.78 -20.47 1.45
N ASN A 59 16.99 -21.02 1.28
CA ASN A 59 18.00 -21.34 2.30
C ASN A 59 17.81 -20.57 3.63
N GLU A 60 17.39 -21.26 4.70
CA GLU A 60 16.79 -20.67 5.93
C GLU A 60 17.52 -19.42 6.45
N LYS A 61 18.86 -19.41 6.43
CA LYS A 61 19.67 -18.28 6.92
C LYS A 61 19.63 -17.01 6.06
N LYS A 62 19.46 -17.13 4.74
CA LYS A 62 19.33 -15.96 3.84
C LYS A 62 17.90 -15.43 3.88
N LEU A 63 16.93 -16.32 4.06
CA LEU A 63 15.53 -15.95 4.24
C LEU A 63 15.33 -15.05 5.45
N ASP A 64 15.87 -15.45 6.60
CA ASP A 64 15.75 -14.68 7.85
C ASP A 64 16.20 -13.23 7.69
N LYS A 65 17.26 -12.99 6.91
CA LYS A 65 17.78 -11.63 6.65
C LYS A 65 16.86 -10.80 5.76
N VAL A 66 16.29 -11.42 4.73
CA VAL A 66 15.36 -10.73 3.83
C VAL A 66 14.09 -10.38 4.59
N VAL A 67 13.52 -11.34 5.33
CA VAL A 67 12.33 -11.14 6.15
C VAL A 67 12.58 -10.11 7.26
N ALA A 68 13.70 -10.21 7.98
CA ALA A 68 14.06 -9.23 9.01
C ALA A 68 14.23 -7.80 8.45
N ASN A 69 14.84 -7.65 7.27
CA ASN A 69 14.99 -6.34 6.63
C ASN A 69 13.64 -5.77 6.17
N LEU A 70 12.76 -6.61 5.63
CA LEU A 70 11.40 -6.20 5.26
C LEU A 70 10.61 -5.77 6.50
N MET A 71 10.66 -6.55 7.57
CA MET A 71 9.96 -6.27 8.83
C MET A 71 10.49 -5.06 9.57
N ALA A 72 11.78 -4.74 9.42
CA ALA A 72 12.39 -3.55 10.02
C ALA A 72 11.86 -2.23 9.42
N ASN A 73 11.20 -2.28 8.26
CA ASN A 73 10.69 -1.11 7.57
C ASN A 73 9.19 -1.23 7.28
N SER A 74 8.39 -0.50 8.06
CA SER A 74 6.92 -0.50 7.94
C SER A 74 6.41 -0.04 6.56
N GLU A 75 7.15 0.82 5.86
CA GLU A 75 6.80 1.25 4.50
C GLU A 75 7.04 0.14 3.47
N MET A 76 8.11 -0.65 3.64
CA MET A 76 8.37 -1.84 2.82
C MET A 76 7.30 -2.90 3.03
N VAL A 77 6.93 -3.18 4.29
CA VAL A 77 5.81 -4.05 4.61
C VAL A 77 4.52 -3.58 3.94
N THR A 78 4.21 -2.28 4.04
CA THR A 78 3.02 -1.69 3.41
C THR A 78 3.04 -1.88 1.90
N SER A 79 4.20 -1.75 1.25
CA SER A 79 4.32 -1.97 -0.19
C SER A 79 4.10 -3.43 -0.63
N ILE A 80 4.33 -4.41 0.26
CA ILE A 80 3.93 -5.81 0.02
C ILE A 80 2.40 -5.94 0.08
N TYR A 81 1.75 -5.41 1.12
CA TYR A 81 0.28 -5.42 1.20
C TYR A 81 -0.37 -4.76 -0.02
N GLN A 82 0.19 -3.63 -0.46
CA GLN A 82 -0.28 -2.92 -1.65
C GLN A 82 -0.14 -3.71 -2.95
N TYR A 83 0.79 -4.68 -3.03
CA TYR A 83 0.84 -5.60 -4.17
C TYR A 83 -0.45 -6.44 -4.23
N PHE A 84 -0.95 -6.91 -3.10
CA PHE A 84 -2.16 -7.73 -3.01
C PHE A 84 -3.45 -6.90 -3.16
N GLU A 85 -3.46 -5.67 -2.66
CA GLU A 85 -4.63 -4.76 -2.72
C GLU A 85 -4.85 -4.16 -4.11
N LEU A 86 -3.78 -3.78 -4.79
CA LEU A 86 -3.87 -3.00 -6.02
C LEU A 86 -3.91 -3.88 -7.27
N GLU A 87 -4.55 -3.35 -8.30
CA GLU A 87 -4.41 -3.84 -9.66
C GLU A 87 -2.95 -3.67 -10.15
N PRO A 88 -2.42 -4.57 -11.00
CA PRO A 88 -1.01 -4.55 -11.39
C PRO A 88 -0.52 -3.21 -11.95
N ALA A 89 -1.35 -2.54 -12.76
CA ALA A 89 -1.02 -1.23 -13.33
C ALA A 89 -0.97 -0.12 -12.27
N ALA A 90 -1.91 -0.14 -11.31
CA ALA A 90 -1.94 0.82 -10.21
C ALA A 90 -0.76 0.62 -9.26
N TYR A 91 -0.39 -0.65 -9.00
CA TYR A 91 0.78 -0.98 -8.19
C TYR A 91 2.09 -0.49 -8.84
N LEU A 92 2.26 -0.71 -10.15
CA LEU A 92 3.41 -0.18 -10.90
C LEU A 92 3.43 1.34 -10.92
N GLN A 93 2.29 2.00 -11.15
CA GLN A 93 2.22 3.46 -11.13
C GLN A 93 2.63 4.01 -9.75
N LYS A 94 2.17 3.37 -8.68
CA LYS A 94 2.53 3.76 -7.32
C LYS A 94 4.01 3.57 -7.01
N SER A 95 4.62 2.49 -7.49
CA SER A 95 6.06 2.27 -7.31
C SER A 95 6.89 3.33 -8.02
N LEU A 96 6.46 3.76 -9.21
CA LEU A 96 7.11 4.82 -9.97
C LEU A 96 6.95 6.20 -9.30
N SER A 97 5.78 6.50 -8.72
CA SER A 97 5.57 7.78 -8.02
C SER A 97 6.37 7.88 -6.72
N GLU A 98 6.51 6.77 -5.99
CA GLU A 98 7.20 6.72 -4.69
C GLU A 98 8.70 6.40 -4.81
N GLN A 99 9.20 6.15 -6.03
CA GLN A 99 10.61 5.80 -6.25
C GLN A 99 11.58 6.86 -5.68
N LYS A 100 11.20 8.14 -5.66
CA LYS A 100 12.03 9.23 -5.14
C LYS A 100 12.27 9.14 -3.64
N ASN A 101 11.35 8.54 -2.89
CA ASN A 101 11.42 8.45 -1.44
C ASN A 101 12.20 7.21 -0.98
N ASN A 102 12.51 6.28 -1.89
CA ASN A 102 13.24 5.03 -1.66
C ASN A 102 12.64 4.13 -0.56
N THR A 103 11.39 4.37 -0.17
CA THR A 103 10.69 3.63 0.87
C THR A 103 9.69 2.63 0.32
N PHE A 104 9.35 2.75 -0.97
CA PHE A 104 8.46 1.82 -1.66
C PHE A 104 9.25 0.65 -2.28
N LEU A 105 8.91 -0.57 -1.87
CA LEU A 105 9.48 -1.78 -2.43
C LEU A 105 8.59 -2.33 -3.54
N TYR A 106 9.10 -2.32 -4.77
CA TYR A 106 8.43 -2.97 -5.90
C TYR A 106 8.74 -4.47 -5.90
N LEU A 107 7.77 -5.27 -5.44
CA LEU A 107 7.93 -6.69 -5.17
C LEU A 107 8.50 -7.49 -6.36
N PRO A 108 8.00 -7.32 -7.61
CA PRO A 108 8.56 -8.02 -8.76
C PRO A 108 10.05 -7.74 -9.00
N ARG A 109 10.53 -6.53 -8.74
CA ARG A 109 11.96 -6.19 -8.89
C ARG A 109 12.81 -6.93 -7.87
N ILE A 110 12.42 -6.89 -6.59
CA ILE A 110 13.20 -7.54 -5.54
C ILE A 110 13.27 -9.06 -5.77
N VAL A 111 12.16 -9.68 -6.14
CA VAL A 111 12.12 -11.11 -6.43
C VAL A 111 12.96 -11.42 -7.69
N THR A 112 12.93 -10.56 -8.70
CA THR A 112 13.80 -10.67 -9.88
C THR A 112 15.29 -10.62 -9.49
N GLU A 113 15.66 -9.72 -8.58
CA GLU A 113 17.03 -9.59 -8.07
C GLU A 113 17.48 -10.87 -7.33
N MET A 114 16.59 -11.54 -6.59
CA MET A 114 16.92 -12.82 -5.95
C MET A 114 17.40 -13.86 -6.97
N TYR A 115 16.71 -14.01 -8.12
CA TYR A 115 17.14 -14.93 -9.18
C TYR A 115 18.46 -14.55 -9.85
N TYR A 116 18.90 -13.29 -9.76
CA TYR A 116 20.22 -12.88 -10.26
C TYR A 116 21.32 -13.09 -9.22
N MET A 117 20.98 -13.05 -7.94
CA MET A 117 21.92 -13.24 -6.84
C MET A 117 22.20 -14.72 -6.55
N ASP A 118 21.27 -15.60 -6.90
CA ASP A 118 21.41 -17.03 -6.66
C ASP A 118 20.67 -17.85 -7.73
N ASP A 119 21.46 -18.58 -8.52
CA ASP A 119 20.99 -19.46 -9.58
C ASP A 119 20.33 -20.74 -9.05
N ASP A 120 20.34 -21.05 -7.75
CA ASP A 120 19.65 -22.22 -7.18
C ASP A 120 18.17 -21.93 -6.86
N ILE A 121 17.72 -20.68 -6.96
CA ILE A 121 16.33 -20.29 -6.66
C ILE A 121 15.42 -20.68 -7.84
N GLU A 122 14.68 -21.78 -7.72
CA GLU A 122 13.72 -22.19 -8.75
C GLU A 122 12.42 -21.37 -8.74
N SER A 123 11.91 -21.06 -7.55
CA SER A 123 10.66 -20.32 -7.38
C SER A 123 10.61 -19.54 -6.07
N VAL A 124 9.80 -18.48 -6.07
CA VAL A 124 9.54 -17.62 -4.90
C VAL A 124 8.04 -17.49 -4.72
N SER A 125 7.54 -17.85 -3.55
CA SER A 125 6.14 -17.71 -3.14
C SER A 125 6.02 -16.83 -1.90
N ILE A 126 5.07 -15.89 -1.93
CA ILE A 126 4.77 -14.99 -0.82
C ILE A 126 3.26 -15.02 -0.60
N SER A 127 2.84 -15.28 0.64
CA SER A 127 1.45 -15.25 1.05
C SER A 127 1.28 -14.33 2.25
N LEU A 128 0.14 -13.64 2.30
CA LEU A 128 -0.28 -12.84 3.45
C LEU A 128 -1.49 -13.52 4.09
N ASN A 129 -1.50 -13.65 5.42
CA ASN A 129 -2.60 -14.32 6.12
C ASN A 129 -3.99 -13.71 5.84
N ASP A 130 -4.05 -12.41 5.52
CA ASP A 130 -5.30 -11.70 5.24
C ASP A 130 -5.79 -11.87 3.78
N TYR A 131 -5.00 -12.52 2.91
CA TYR A 131 -5.28 -12.67 1.48
C TYR A 131 -5.34 -14.14 1.07
N LYS A 132 -6.38 -14.49 0.29
CA LYS A 132 -6.53 -15.83 -0.29
C LYS A 132 -5.56 -16.10 -1.44
N GLU A 133 -5.06 -15.03 -2.05
CA GLU A 133 -4.13 -15.12 -3.16
C GLU A 133 -2.69 -15.11 -2.65
N ILE A 134 -1.82 -15.75 -3.41
CA ILE A 134 -0.38 -15.75 -3.22
C ILE A 134 0.29 -15.02 -4.38
N TYR A 135 1.42 -14.39 -4.11
CA TYR A 135 2.39 -14.06 -5.14
C TYR A 135 3.22 -15.30 -5.44
N TYR A 136 3.35 -15.66 -6.71
CA TYR A 136 4.22 -16.74 -7.16
C TYR A 136 5.05 -16.32 -8.37
N SER A 137 6.35 -16.56 -8.29
CA SER A 137 7.34 -16.29 -9.32
C SER A 137 8.23 -17.49 -9.54
N THR A 138 8.79 -17.60 -10.76
CA THR A 138 9.79 -18.62 -11.12
C THR A 138 10.90 -17.99 -11.95
N LYS A 139 12.00 -18.71 -12.20
CA LYS A 139 13.05 -18.25 -13.14
C LYS A 139 12.53 -17.91 -14.53
N LYS A 140 11.49 -18.62 -15.00
CA LYS A 140 10.84 -18.39 -16.30
C LYS A 140 9.91 -17.19 -16.29
N ASN A 141 9.33 -16.86 -15.15
CA ASN A 141 8.44 -15.71 -14.95
C ASN A 141 8.88 -14.91 -13.72
N LYS A 142 10.00 -14.18 -13.85
CA LYS A 142 10.65 -13.45 -12.74
C LYS A 142 9.81 -12.32 -12.16
N GLY A 143 8.85 -11.80 -12.93
CA GLY A 143 7.91 -10.77 -12.47
C GLY A 143 6.85 -11.32 -11.51
N GLY A 144 6.60 -12.63 -11.54
CA GLY A 144 5.56 -13.29 -10.77
C GLY A 144 4.14 -12.84 -11.13
N LYS A 145 3.15 -13.51 -10.54
CA LYS A 145 1.72 -13.20 -10.67
C LYS A 145 0.98 -13.61 -9.39
N LYS A 146 -0.26 -13.12 -9.26
CA LYS A 146 -1.19 -13.59 -8.22
C LYS A 146 -1.81 -14.93 -8.64
N TYR A 147 -1.91 -15.87 -7.70
CA TYR A 147 -2.60 -17.14 -7.87
C TYR A 147 -3.38 -17.47 -6.60
N SER A 148 -4.47 -18.24 -6.71
CA SER A 148 -5.21 -18.70 -5.53
C SER A 148 -4.46 -19.75 -4.69
N HIS A 149 -3.43 -20.38 -5.27
CA HIS A 149 -2.56 -21.36 -4.63
C HIS A 149 -1.26 -21.50 -5.44
N VAL A 150 -0.25 -22.18 -4.88
CA VAL A 150 0.99 -22.49 -5.61
C VAL A 150 0.64 -23.33 -6.85
N PRO A 151 1.05 -22.89 -8.06
CA PRO A 151 0.90 -23.71 -9.26
C PRO A 151 1.80 -24.95 -9.14
N ILE A 152 1.21 -26.13 -9.32
CA ILE A 152 1.92 -27.43 -9.33
C ILE A 152 2.42 -27.70 -10.75
#